data_AF-A0A533S155-F1
#
_entry.id   AF-A0A533S155-F1
#
_cell.length_a   1.000
_cell.length_b   1.000
_cell.length_c   1.000
_cell.angle_alpha   90.00
_cell.angle_beta   90.00
_cell.angle_gamma   90.00
#
_symmetry.space_group_name_H-M   'P 1'
#
loop_
_entity.id
_entity.type
_entity.pdbx_description
1 polymer ?
#
loop_
_entity_poly.entity_id
_entity_poly.type
_entity_poly.pdbx_seq_one_letter_code
_entity_poly.pdbx_strand_id
1 'polypeptide(L)'
;MIKRLEDFTDYAEATEKLTRLKQMLDEVEKSKAQALSTLSDARKSTPTREAARQFLETDLTEATVDQDAAARSREYSGLVKRSSMLIEAIKLQQREVGDIQAARSKEVIKAIRPAYTKRVREILSAARNLSRQLADEKAYRDELIQAGIQHIGNLPTLAALGVGDLSDPNSRINHFIKALADDGYIDAAEREVLSCVK
;
A
#
# COMPACT_ATOMS: atom_id res chain seq x y z
N MET A 1 -20.69 10.50 0.31
CA MET A 1 -19.47 10.54 1.14
C MET A 1 -18.73 9.23 0.94
N ILE A 2 -17.45 9.25 0.60
CA ILE A 2 -16.64 8.03 0.41
C ILE A 2 -16.32 7.46 1.79
N LYS A 3 -16.69 6.21 2.07
CA LYS A 3 -16.32 5.54 3.33
C LYS A 3 -14.82 5.34 3.39
N ARG A 4 -14.22 5.63 4.54
CA ARG A 4 -12.82 5.31 4.84
C ARG A 4 -12.73 3.83 5.20
N LEU A 5 -11.54 3.24 5.03
CA LEU A 5 -11.30 1.85 5.43
C LEU A 5 -11.46 1.64 6.93
N GLU A 6 -11.12 2.66 7.72
CA GLU A 6 -11.30 2.71 9.18
C GLU A 6 -12.78 2.66 9.61
N ASP A 7 -13.71 3.02 8.72
CA ASP A 7 -15.16 2.97 9.00
C ASP A 7 -15.70 1.52 8.93
N PHE A 8 -14.91 0.57 8.43
CA PHE A 8 -15.28 -0.85 8.39
C PHE A 8 -14.81 -1.54 9.67
N THR A 9 -15.77 -2.10 10.42
CA THR A 9 -15.53 -2.67 11.75
C THR A 9 -14.52 -3.82 11.71
N ASP A 10 -14.58 -4.68 10.70
CA ASP A 10 -13.67 -5.80 10.52
C ASP A 10 -12.22 -5.37 10.25
N TYR A 11 -12.03 -4.32 9.45
CA TYR A 11 -10.70 -3.72 9.22
C TYR A 11 -10.16 -3.03 10.48
N ALA A 12 -10.99 -2.29 11.19
CA ALA A 12 -10.62 -1.67 12.46
C ALA A 12 -10.23 -2.71 13.53
N GLU A 13 -11.02 -3.77 13.68
CA GLU A 13 -10.75 -4.86 14.62
C GLU A 13 -9.46 -5.62 14.26
N ALA A 14 -9.24 -5.93 12.98
CA ALA A 14 -8.04 -6.63 12.53
C ALA A 14 -6.77 -5.79 12.74
N THR A 15 -6.84 -4.47 12.51
CA THR A 15 -5.72 -3.55 12.74
C THR A 15 -5.45 -3.33 14.23
N GLU A 16 -6.50 -3.28 15.06
CA GLU A 16 -6.37 -3.22 16.52
C GLU A 16 -5.70 -4.49 17.06
N LYS A 17 -6.14 -5.67 16.60
CA LYS A 17 -5.54 -6.96 16.96
C LYS A 17 -4.06 -7.04 16.57
N LEU A 18 -3.69 -6.56 15.38
CA LEU A 18 -2.29 -6.46 14.96
C LEU A 18 -1.48 -5.54 15.88
N THR A 19 -2.06 -4.42 16.30
CA THR A 19 -1.41 -3.47 17.20
C THR A 19 -1.17 -4.08 18.58
N ARG A 20 -2.17 -4.79 19.13
CA ARG A 20 -2.04 -5.52 20.40
C ARG A 20 -0.95 -6.59 20.32
N LEU A 21 -0.87 -7.36 19.23
CA LEU A 21 0.17 -8.37 19.05
C LEU A 21 1.58 -7.77 19.02
N LYS A 22 1.76 -6.60 18.39
CA LYS A 22 3.04 -5.88 18.39
C LYS A 22 3.41 -5.38 19.79
N GLN A 23 2.47 -4.83 20.54
CA GLN A 23 2.69 -4.44 21.94
C GLN A 23 3.13 -5.62 22.80
N MET A 24 2.47 -6.77 22.65
CA MET A 24 2.86 -8.00 23.33
C MET A 24 4.27 -8.48 22.95
N LEU A 25 4.67 -8.32 21.69
CA LEU A 25 6.03 -8.65 21.25
C LEU A 25 7.05 -7.73 21.91
N ASP A 26 6.82 -6.42 21.90
CA ASP A 26 7.71 -5.43 22.53
C ASP A 26 7.90 -5.70 24.03
N GLU A 27 6.82 -6.08 24.73
CA GLU A 27 6.88 -6.48 26.14
C GLU A 27 7.74 -7.74 26.34
N VAL A 28 7.53 -8.77 25.53
CA VAL A 28 8.31 -10.02 25.60
C VAL A 28 9.78 -9.78 25.26
N GLU A 29 10.08 -8.90 24.30
CA GLU A 29 11.46 -8.54 23.96
C GLU A 29 12.16 -7.79 25.09
N LYS A 30 11.46 -6.87 25.78
CA LYS A 30 11.97 -6.23 27.01
C LYS A 30 12.24 -7.25 28.10
N SER A 31 11.31 -8.17 28.37
CA SER A 31 11.52 -9.25 29.35
C SER A 31 12.68 -10.18 28.96
N LYS A 32 12.83 -10.49 27.68
CA LYS A 32 13.96 -11.29 27.16
C LYS A 32 15.29 -10.59 27.38
N ALA A 33 15.36 -9.27 27.16
CA ALA A 33 16.56 -8.48 27.40
C ALA A 33 16.93 -8.44 28.89
N GLN A 34 15.94 -8.28 29.78
CA GLN A 34 16.15 -8.32 31.24
C GLN A 34 16.62 -9.71 31.71
N ALA A 35 15.99 -10.79 31.23
CA ALA A 35 16.39 -12.17 31.54
C ALA A 35 17.81 -12.49 31.04
N LEU A 36 18.22 -11.94 29.89
CA LEU A 36 19.59 -12.08 29.40
C LEU A 36 20.61 -11.35 30.29
N SER A 37 20.29 -10.14 30.76
CA SER A 37 21.16 -9.38 31.67
C SER A 37 21.38 -10.14 32.98
N THR A 38 20.29 -10.62 33.60
CA THR A 38 20.37 -11.36 34.88
C THR A 38 21.14 -12.68 34.75
N LEU A 39 21.05 -13.37 33.61
CA LEU A 39 21.88 -14.54 33.30
C LEU A 39 23.37 -14.18 33.13
N SER A 40 23.67 -13.04 32.51
CA SER A 40 25.04 -12.54 32.32
C SER A 40 25.68 -12.14 33.66
N ASP A 41 24.93 -11.44 34.52
CA ASP A 41 25.41 -10.98 35.82
C ASP A 41 25.61 -12.14 36.80
N ALA A 42 24.73 -13.14 36.78
CA ALA A 42 24.90 -14.38 37.54
C ALA A 42 26.19 -15.14 37.14
N ARG A 43 26.50 -15.20 35.85
CA ARG A 43 27.74 -15.82 35.34
C ARG A 43 29.01 -15.06 35.72
N LYS A 44 28.95 -13.74 35.89
CA LYS A 44 30.09 -12.91 36.33
C LYS A 44 30.28 -12.96 37.85
N SER A 45 29.21 -13.20 38.61
CA SER A 45 29.16 -13.18 40.07
C SER A 45 29.68 -14.45 40.74
N THR A 46 30.00 -15.52 40.01
CA THR A 46 30.75 -16.65 40.59
C THR A 46 32.24 -16.35 40.55
N PRO A 47 32.87 -15.83 41.63
CA PRO A 47 34.31 -15.75 41.70
C PRO A 47 34.85 -17.18 41.64
N THR A 48 35.42 -17.53 40.50
CA THR A 48 36.02 -18.84 40.20
C THR A 48 37.00 -19.28 41.29
N ARG A 49 37.53 -18.32 42.08
CA ARG A 49 38.47 -18.53 43.18
C ARG A 49 37.81 -18.95 44.51
N GLU A 50 36.60 -18.50 44.83
CA GLU A 50 35.88 -18.95 46.05
C GLU A 50 35.18 -20.28 45.79
N ALA A 51 34.60 -20.44 44.59
CA ALA A 51 34.09 -21.72 44.14
C ALA A 51 35.19 -22.79 44.09
N ALA A 52 36.40 -22.45 43.59
CA ALA A 52 37.54 -23.38 43.60
C ALA A 52 38.09 -23.67 45.02
N ARG A 53 37.99 -22.72 45.97
CA ARG A 53 38.36 -22.97 47.38
C ARG A 53 37.38 -23.93 48.05
N GLN A 54 36.08 -23.72 47.87
CA GLN A 54 35.05 -24.62 48.40
C GLN A 54 35.12 -26.02 47.76
N PHE A 55 35.45 -26.10 46.47
CA PHE A 55 35.63 -27.37 45.74
C PHE A 55 36.81 -28.21 46.24
N LEU A 56 37.82 -27.58 46.85
CA LEU A 56 38.98 -28.27 47.43
C LEU A 56 38.76 -28.68 48.89
N GLU A 57 37.80 -28.07 49.60
CA GLU A 57 37.53 -28.30 51.02
C GLU A 57 36.41 -29.32 51.29
N THR A 58 35.58 -29.65 50.29
CA THR A 58 34.49 -30.64 50.44
C THR A 58 34.69 -31.82 49.48
N ASP A 59 34.97 -33.00 50.05
CA ASP A 59 34.92 -34.26 49.30
C ASP A 59 33.52 -34.44 48.70
N LEU A 60 33.50 -34.57 47.38
CA LEU A 60 32.37 -34.75 46.46
C LEU A 60 31.08 -35.30 47.09
N THR A 61 30.15 -34.40 47.41
CA THR A 61 28.72 -34.65 47.29
C THR A 61 28.13 -33.58 46.41
N GLU A 62 27.70 -34.00 45.22
CA GLU A 62 26.93 -33.26 44.22
C GLU A 62 27.17 -31.75 44.23
N ALA A 63 28.06 -31.30 43.33
CA ALA A 63 28.11 -29.92 42.90
C ALA A 63 26.67 -29.44 42.76
N THR A 64 26.25 -28.54 43.66
CA THR A 64 24.93 -27.90 43.63
C THR A 64 24.88 -27.17 42.30
N VAL A 65 24.40 -27.86 41.27
CA VAL A 65 24.02 -27.27 40.00
C VAL A 65 23.02 -26.22 40.39
N ASP A 66 23.47 -24.97 40.29
CA ASP A 66 22.74 -23.78 40.69
C ASP A 66 21.33 -23.85 40.08
N GLN A 67 20.38 -24.34 40.87
CA GLN A 67 19.02 -24.65 40.40
C GLN A 67 18.35 -23.37 39.89
N ASP A 68 18.79 -22.23 40.41
CA ASP A 68 18.39 -20.89 39.96
C ASP A 68 18.92 -20.56 38.56
N ALA A 69 20.15 -20.97 38.22
CA ALA A 69 20.68 -20.80 36.85
C ALA A 69 19.93 -21.67 35.83
N ALA A 70 19.59 -22.91 36.19
CA ALA A 70 18.77 -23.79 35.35
C ALA A 70 17.33 -23.24 35.18
N ALA A 71 16.73 -22.71 36.24
CA ALA A 71 15.41 -22.08 36.19
C ALA A 71 15.41 -20.82 35.30
N ARG A 72 16.38 -19.91 35.47
CA ARG A 72 16.53 -18.69 34.64
C ARG A 72 16.79 -19.03 33.17
N SER A 73 17.55 -20.08 32.89
CA SER A 73 17.77 -20.56 31.52
C SER A 73 16.47 -21.09 30.88
N ARG A 74 15.65 -21.83 31.63
CA ARG A 74 14.33 -22.29 31.17
C ARG A 74 13.39 -21.11 30.90
N GLU A 75 13.35 -20.12 31.81
CA GLU A 75 12.56 -18.90 31.64
C GLU A 75 12.94 -18.15 30.36
N TYR A 76 14.23 -17.91 30.13
CA TYR A 76 14.73 -17.29 28.90
C TYR A 76 14.33 -18.09 27.65
N SER A 77 14.48 -19.42 27.68
CA SER A 77 14.08 -20.27 26.56
C SER A 77 12.57 -20.20 26.27
N GLY A 78 11.75 -20.05 27.31
CA GLY A 78 10.30 -19.84 27.20
C GLY A 78 9.96 -18.51 26.54
N LEU A 79 10.65 -17.43 26.92
CA LEU A 79 10.51 -16.10 26.30
C LEU A 79 10.94 -16.09 24.84
N VAL A 80 12.01 -16.79 24.49
CA VAL A 80 12.45 -16.95 23.08
C VAL A 80 11.37 -17.65 22.25
N LYS A 81 10.82 -18.76 22.76
CA LYS A 81 9.71 -19.46 22.08
C LYS A 81 8.49 -18.55 21.93
N ARG A 82 8.07 -17.86 22.99
CA ARG A 82 6.93 -16.94 22.95
C ARG A 82 7.14 -15.78 21.95
N SER A 83 8.33 -15.19 21.91
CA SER A 83 8.71 -14.17 20.92
C SER A 83 8.59 -14.72 19.48
N SER A 84 9.12 -15.92 19.22
CA SER A 84 9.01 -16.54 17.88
C SER A 84 7.56 -16.81 17.47
N MET A 85 6.71 -17.25 18.40
CA MET A 85 5.28 -17.46 18.13
C MET A 85 4.56 -16.13 17.84
N LEU A 86 4.87 -15.07 18.59
CA LEU A 86 4.30 -13.73 18.37
C LEU A 86 4.72 -13.15 17.01
N ILE A 87 5.96 -13.35 16.59
CA ILE A 87 6.43 -12.93 15.26
C ILE A 87 5.63 -13.62 14.15
N GLU A 88 5.45 -14.94 14.24
CA GLU A 88 4.64 -15.68 13.25
C GLU A 88 3.16 -15.28 13.31
N ALA A 89 2.60 -15.07 14.50
CA ALA A 89 1.23 -14.57 14.66
C ALA A 89 1.04 -13.18 14.03
N ILE A 90 2.01 -12.27 14.19
CA ILE A 90 2.01 -10.95 13.55
C ILE A 90 2.03 -11.08 12.02
N LYS A 91 2.88 -11.94 11.47
CA LYS A 91 2.94 -12.17 10.01
C LYS A 91 1.60 -12.67 9.46
N LEU A 92 0.96 -13.61 10.16
CA LEU A 92 -0.36 -14.12 9.80
C LEU A 92 -1.42 -13.01 9.88
N GLN A 93 -1.43 -12.23 10.95
CA GLN A 93 -2.37 -11.12 11.12
C GLN A 93 -2.17 -10.02 10.07
N GLN A 94 -0.93 -9.73 9.66
CA GLN A 94 -0.64 -8.79 8.58
C GLN A 94 -1.24 -9.22 7.24
N ARG A 95 -1.19 -10.53 6.93
CA ARG A 95 -1.83 -11.07 5.72
C ARG A 95 -3.34 -10.92 5.80
N GLU A 96 -3.93 -11.28 6.94
CA GLU A 96 -5.38 -11.15 7.16
C GLU A 96 -5.85 -9.69 7.01
N VAL A 97 -5.13 -8.73 7.59
CA VAL A 97 -5.42 -7.30 7.40
C VAL A 97 -5.33 -6.91 5.92
N GLY A 98 -4.33 -7.40 5.19
CA GLY A 98 -4.19 -7.17 3.74
C GLY A 98 -5.36 -7.73 2.94
N ASP A 99 -5.82 -8.94 3.27
CA ASP A 99 -6.95 -9.58 2.60
C ASP A 99 -8.27 -8.82 2.86
N ILE A 100 -8.52 -8.42 4.12
CA ILE A 100 -9.68 -7.58 4.49
C ILE A 100 -9.61 -6.24 3.77
N GLN A 101 -8.44 -5.58 3.77
CA GLN A 101 -8.23 -4.32 3.08
C GLN A 101 -8.55 -4.44 1.59
N ALA A 102 -8.08 -5.50 0.93
CA ALA A 102 -8.33 -5.75 -0.49
C ALA A 102 -9.83 -5.98 -0.75
N ALA A 103 -10.51 -6.75 0.09
CA ALA A 103 -11.95 -6.98 -0.01
C ALA A 103 -12.76 -5.68 0.15
N ARG A 104 -12.51 -4.91 1.20
CA ARG A 104 -13.20 -3.63 1.46
C ARG A 104 -12.89 -2.57 0.41
N SER A 105 -11.66 -2.52 -0.10
CA SER A 105 -11.30 -1.62 -1.20
C SER A 105 -12.10 -1.93 -2.48
N LYS A 106 -12.32 -3.21 -2.80
CA LYS A 106 -13.16 -3.61 -3.93
C LYS A 106 -14.62 -3.17 -3.74
N GLU A 107 -15.16 -3.29 -2.53
CA GLU A 107 -16.52 -2.82 -2.21
C GLU A 107 -16.66 -1.31 -2.38
N VAL A 108 -15.69 -0.55 -1.87
CA VAL A 108 -15.66 0.93 -2.00
C VAL A 108 -15.59 1.33 -3.47
N ILE A 109 -14.69 0.71 -4.25
CA ILE A 109 -14.58 0.97 -5.69
C ILE A 109 -15.89 0.65 -6.41
N LYS A 110 -16.52 -0.50 -6.10
CA LYS A 110 -17.81 -0.88 -6.70
C LYS A 110 -18.90 0.14 -6.38
N ALA A 111 -18.93 0.67 -5.15
CA ALA A 111 -19.90 1.68 -4.73
C ALA A 111 -19.66 3.05 -5.41
N ILE A 112 -18.40 3.44 -5.63
CA ILE A 112 -18.04 4.72 -6.26
C ILE A 112 -18.15 4.66 -7.79
N ARG A 113 -18.02 3.46 -8.38
CA ARG A 113 -17.97 3.25 -9.83
C ARG A 113 -19.03 4.05 -10.60
N PRO A 114 -20.33 4.07 -10.25
CA PRO A 114 -21.33 4.83 -11.00
C PRO A 114 -21.06 6.35 -11.01
N ALA A 115 -20.65 6.92 -9.88
CA ALA A 115 -20.32 8.33 -9.77
C ALA A 115 -19.05 8.68 -10.57
N TYR A 116 -18.06 7.77 -10.56
CA TYR A 116 -16.84 7.94 -11.35
C TYR A 116 -17.12 7.82 -12.85
N THR A 117 -17.95 6.85 -13.28
CA THR A 117 -18.41 6.72 -14.68
C THR A 117 -19.05 8.01 -15.17
N LYS A 118 -19.86 8.68 -14.34
CA LYS A 118 -20.43 9.98 -14.69
C LYS A 118 -19.34 11.03 -14.96
N ARG A 119 -18.32 11.11 -14.10
CA ARG A 119 -17.18 12.02 -14.29
C ARG A 119 -16.38 11.71 -15.55
N VAL A 120 -16.17 10.42 -15.83
CA VAL A 120 -15.52 9.97 -17.08
C VAL A 120 -16.29 10.49 -18.29
N ARG A 121 -17.61 10.34 -18.32
CA ARG A 121 -18.46 10.87 -19.41
C ARG A 121 -18.39 12.38 -19.55
N GLU A 122 -18.37 13.12 -18.44
CA GLU A 122 -18.18 14.58 -18.46
C GLU A 122 -16.84 14.98 -19.09
N ILE A 123 -15.75 14.28 -18.74
CA ILE A 123 -14.41 14.49 -19.32
C ILE A 123 -14.43 14.19 -20.83
N LEU A 124 -15.02 13.06 -21.23
CA LEU A 124 -15.10 12.68 -22.65
C LEU A 124 -15.92 13.67 -23.47
N SER A 125 -17.03 14.19 -22.91
CA SER A 125 -17.82 15.24 -23.54
C SER A 125 -17.01 16.53 -23.73
N ALA A 126 -16.25 16.94 -22.72
CA ALA A 126 -15.40 18.13 -22.82
C ALA A 126 -14.31 17.94 -23.89
N ALA A 127 -13.69 16.75 -23.93
CA ALA A 127 -12.65 16.45 -24.90
C ALA A 127 -13.18 16.40 -26.34
N ARG A 128 -14.39 15.87 -26.54
CA ARG A 128 -15.09 15.93 -27.84
C ARG A 128 -15.34 17.37 -28.29
N ASN A 129 -15.83 18.22 -27.39
CA ASN A 129 -16.07 19.63 -27.70
C ASN A 129 -14.78 20.36 -28.06
N LEU A 130 -13.70 20.08 -27.33
CA LEU A 130 -12.37 20.64 -27.63
C LEU A 130 -11.88 20.22 -29.01
N SER A 131 -11.97 18.92 -29.35
CA SER A 131 -11.58 18.42 -30.67
C SER A 131 -12.38 19.10 -31.79
N ARG A 132 -13.71 19.28 -31.61
CA ARG A 132 -14.53 20.02 -32.58
C ARG A 132 -14.06 21.46 -32.75
N GLN A 133 -13.83 22.17 -31.64
CA GLN A 133 -13.37 23.57 -31.70
C GLN A 133 -11.99 23.71 -32.35
N LEU A 134 -11.08 22.74 -32.17
CA LEU A 134 -9.79 22.72 -32.84
C LEU A 134 -9.93 22.48 -34.35
N ALA A 135 -10.87 21.61 -34.77
CA ALA A 135 -11.18 21.40 -36.18
C ALA A 135 -11.79 22.66 -36.82
N ASP A 136 -12.74 23.31 -36.13
CA ASP A 136 -13.37 24.57 -36.56
C ASP A 136 -12.31 25.69 -36.69
N GLU A 137 -11.37 25.81 -35.74
CA GLU A 137 -10.28 26.79 -35.78
C GLU A 137 -9.35 26.56 -36.98
N LYS A 138 -8.99 25.30 -37.24
CA LYS A 138 -8.18 24.92 -38.40
C LYS A 138 -8.87 25.26 -39.71
N ALA A 139 -10.16 24.92 -39.84
CA ALA A 139 -10.95 25.24 -41.02
C ALA A 139 -11.03 26.76 -41.25
N TYR A 140 -11.27 27.53 -40.18
CA TYR A 140 -11.28 28.99 -40.25
C TYR A 140 -9.93 29.56 -40.72
N ARG A 141 -8.81 29.01 -40.23
CA ARG A 141 -7.48 29.40 -40.74
C ARG A 141 -7.30 29.09 -42.21
N ASP A 142 -7.75 27.92 -42.67
CA ASP A 142 -7.68 27.53 -44.08
C ASP A 142 -8.52 28.49 -44.95
N GLU A 143 -9.67 28.94 -44.48
CA GLU A 143 -10.48 29.98 -45.14
C GLU A 143 -9.74 31.32 -45.22
N LEU A 144 -9.08 31.77 -44.14
CA LEU A 144 -8.27 33.00 -44.16
C LEU A 144 -7.12 32.89 -45.17
N ILE A 145 -6.47 31.73 -45.28
CA ILE A 145 -5.43 31.47 -46.28
C ILE A 145 -6.02 31.58 -47.69
N GLN A 146 -7.16 30.93 -47.95
CA GLN A 146 -7.83 30.96 -49.24
C GLN A 146 -8.32 32.36 -49.63
N ALA A 147 -8.71 33.18 -48.65
CA ALA A 147 -9.06 34.59 -48.84
C ALA A 147 -7.86 35.50 -49.17
N GLY A 148 -6.63 34.95 -49.18
CA GLY A 148 -5.41 35.69 -49.50
C GLY A 148 -4.86 36.53 -48.36
N ILE A 149 -5.30 36.28 -47.11
CA ILE A 149 -4.82 37.02 -45.94
C ILE A 149 -3.36 36.63 -45.66
N GLN A 150 -2.47 37.60 -45.79
CA GLN A 150 -1.06 37.45 -45.48
C GLN A 150 -0.82 37.60 -43.97
N HIS A 151 0.21 36.94 -43.44
CA HIS A 151 0.61 36.99 -42.01
C HIS A 151 -0.29 36.25 -41.00
N ILE A 152 -0.98 35.18 -41.40
CA ILE A 152 -1.78 34.32 -40.49
C ILE A 152 -0.94 33.72 -39.34
N GLY A 153 0.37 33.62 -39.49
CA GLY A 153 1.30 33.23 -38.42
C GLY A 153 1.31 34.15 -37.20
N ASN A 154 0.76 35.36 -37.30
CA ASN A 154 0.59 36.27 -36.16
C ASN A 154 -0.59 35.89 -35.25
N LEU A 155 -1.49 35.01 -35.70
CA LEU A 155 -2.56 34.47 -34.88
C LEU A 155 -2.03 33.28 -34.06
N PRO A 156 -2.12 33.31 -32.72
CA PRO A 156 -1.63 32.23 -31.88
C PRO A 156 -2.34 30.92 -32.22
N THR A 157 -1.57 29.87 -32.51
CA THR A 157 -2.14 28.54 -32.78
C THR A 157 -2.57 27.92 -31.46
N LEU A 158 -3.84 27.56 -31.37
CA LEU A 158 -4.36 26.83 -30.22
C LEU A 158 -4.15 25.34 -30.48
N ALA A 159 -3.18 24.73 -29.80
CA ALA A 159 -2.93 23.30 -29.86
C ALA A 159 -3.12 22.68 -28.47
N ALA A 160 -3.95 21.63 -28.37
CA ALA A 160 -4.08 20.83 -27.16
C ALA A 160 -2.87 19.88 -27.01
N LEU A 161 -1.70 20.46 -26.74
CA LEU A 161 -0.44 19.74 -26.57
C LEU A 161 -0.59 18.65 -25.50
N GLY A 162 -0.27 17.41 -25.88
CA GLY A 162 -0.21 16.27 -24.97
C GLY A 162 -1.50 15.46 -24.82
N VAL A 163 -2.64 15.88 -25.37
CA VAL A 163 -3.89 15.09 -25.45
C VAL A 163 -4.01 14.39 -26.81
N GLY A 164 -3.57 15.07 -27.88
CA GLY A 164 -3.69 14.62 -29.26
C GLY A 164 -5.08 14.84 -29.84
N ASP A 165 -5.32 14.32 -31.04
CA ASP A 165 -6.58 14.50 -31.78
C ASP A 165 -7.44 13.22 -31.74
N LEU A 166 -8.76 13.37 -31.66
CA LEU A 166 -9.71 12.25 -31.79
C LEU A 166 -9.67 11.62 -33.19
N SER A 167 -9.27 12.39 -34.21
CA SER A 167 -9.11 11.87 -35.58
C SER A 167 -7.88 10.96 -35.74
N ASP A 168 -6.86 11.10 -34.88
CA ASP A 168 -5.63 10.31 -34.92
C ASP A 168 -5.78 9.05 -34.05
N PRO A 169 -5.83 7.83 -34.61
CA PRO A 169 -6.00 6.61 -33.84
C PRO A 169 -4.86 6.33 -32.86
N ASN A 170 -3.68 6.93 -33.05
CA ASN A 170 -2.52 6.79 -32.17
C ASN A 170 -2.42 7.91 -31.13
N SER A 171 -3.41 8.79 -31.06
CA SER A 171 -3.45 9.86 -30.07
C SER A 171 -3.66 9.30 -28.66
N ARG A 172 -3.15 10.03 -27.66
CA ARG A 172 -3.32 9.65 -26.25
C ARG A 172 -4.78 9.60 -25.84
N ILE A 173 -5.61 10.49 -26.37
CA ILE A 173 -7.06 10.49 -26.10
C ILE A 173 -7.74 9.23 -26.64
N ASN A 174 -7.38 8.74 -27.82
CA ASN A 174 -7.93 7.49 -28.35
C ASN A 174 -7.48 6.26 -27.56
N HIS A 175 -6.21 6.22 -27.13
CA HIS A 175 -5.74 5.18 -26.20
C HIS A 175 -6.51 5.21 -24.88
N PHE A 176 -6.79 6.40 -24.34
CA PHE A 176 -7.55 6.56 -23.11
C PHE A 176 -9.01 6.09 -23.27
N ILE A 177 -9.68 6.47 -24.36
CA ILE A 177 -11.05 6.01 -24.67
C ILE A 177 -11.09 4.48 -24.78
N LYS A 178 -10.10 3.87 -25.45
CA LYS A 178 -10.01 2.41 -25.56
C LYS A 178 -9.89 1.75 -24.18
N ALA A 179 -9.00 2.23 -23.31
CA ALA A 179 -8.84 1.70 -21.96
C ALA A 179 -10.13 1.82 -21.14
N LEU A 180 -10.84 2.94 -21.23
CA LEU A 180 -12.12 3.13 -20.56
C LEU A 180 -13.22 2.17 -21.05
N ALA A 181 -13.22 1.84 -22.35
CA ALA A 181 -14.14 0.84 -22.90
C ALA A 181 -13.78 -0.58 -22.42
N ASP A 182 -12.48 -0.92 -22.44
CA ASP A 182 -11.98 -2.22 -21.98
C ASP A 182 -12.30 -2.45 -20.48
N ASP A 183 -12.26 -1.38 -19.67
CA ASP A 183 -12.61 -1.40 -18.24
C ASP A 183 -14.14 -1.30 -17.95
N GLY A 184 -14.96 -1.11 -19.00
CA GLY A 184 -16.42 -1.03 -18.92
C GLY A 184 -16.97 0.28 -18.36
N TYR A 185 -16.23 1.39 -18.48
CA TYR A 185 -16.71 2.73 -18.11
C TYR A 185 -17.58 3.37 -19.21
N ILE A 186 -17.38 2.97 -20.45
CA ILE A 186 -18.20 3.39 -21.60
C ILE A 186 -18.55 2.17 -22.45
N ASP A 187 -19.69 2.22 -23.11
CA ASP A 187 -20.11 1.13 -24.00
C ASP A 187 -19.53 1.27 -25.43
N ALA A 188 -19.78 0.27 -26.27
CA ALA A 188 -19.28 0.23 -27.65
C ALA A 188 -19.88 1.36 -28.51
N ALA A 189 -21.13 1.75 -28.27
CA ALA A 189 -21.78 2.83 -29.00
C ALA A 189 -21.20 4.20 -28.61
N GLU A 190 -20.97 4.43 -27.31
CA GLU A 190 -20.30 5.61 -26.77
C GLU A 190 -18.88 5.73 -27.35
N ARG A 191 -18.16 4.61 -27.47
CA ARG A 191 -16.83 4.57 -28.10
C ARG A 191 -16.88 4.95 -29.58
N GLU A 192 -17.80 4.37 -30.35
CA GLU A 192 -17.95 4.68 -31.78
C GLU A 192 -18.24 6.17 -32.00
N VAL A 193 -19.18 6.72 -31.23
CA VAL A 193 -19.55 8.14 -31.28
C VAL A 193 -18.36 9.08 -30.96
N LEU A 194 -17.46 8.66 -30.07
CA LEU A 194 -16.26 9.44 -29.71
C LEU A 194 -15.14 9.31 -30.75
N SER A 195 -15.07 8.19 -31.47
CA SER A 195 -14.10 7.97 -32.55
C SER A 195 -14.54 8.54 -33.92
N CYS A 196 -15.82 8.83 -34.11
CA CYS A 196 -16.41 9.33 -35.36
C CYS A 196 -16.57 10.85 -35.40
N VAL A 197 -15.66 11.62 -34.79
CA VAL A 197 -15.58 13.06 -35.08
C VAL A 197 -14.97 13.21 -36.48
N LYS A 198 -15.85 13.22 -37.50
CA LYS A 198 -15.55 13.65 -38.86
C LYS A 198 -15.79 15.14 -39.00
#